data_AF-A0A7X7QZX2-F1
#
_entry.id   AF-A0A7X7QZX2-F1
#
_cell.length_a   1.000
_cell.length_b   1.000
_cell.length_c   1.000
_cell.angle_alpha   90.00
_cell.angle_beta   90.00
_cell.angle_gamma   90.00
#
_symmetry.space_group_name_H-M   'P 1'
#
loop_
_entity.id
_entity.type
_entity.pdbx_description
1 polymer ?
#
loop_
_entity_poly.entity_id
_entity_poly.type
_entity_poly.pdbx_seq_one_letter_code
_entity_poly.pdbx_strand_id
1 'polypeptide(L)'
;MKDEQGTKAISLLIGLAKYGKQNCSIVIVEGILYSEIYRELFEVLKSEYKNIYAYYYDIPFKETIARHQTKTNCNEFGENEMKRWWRERDYIGIIPERSITDELSLEEVVEIIFSDVMSK
;
A
#
# COMPACT_ATOMS: atom_id res chain seq x y z
N MET A 1 -8.15 -10.44 7.93
CA MET A 1 -9.32 -9.67 8.38
C MET A 1 -9.29 -8.33 7.67
N LYS A 2 -10.39 -7.91 7.06
CA LYS A 2 -10.51 -6.65 6.33
C LYS A 2 -10.86 -5.54 7.32
N ASP A 3 -10.27 -4.37 7.18
CA ASP A 3 -10.73 -3.19 7.93
C ASP A 3 -12.14 -2.77 7.50
N GLU A 4 -12.82 -2.09 8.41
CA GLU A 4 -14.16 -1.56 8.19
C GLU A 4 -14.17 -0.03 8.34
N GLN A 5 -15.23 0.60 7.82
CA GLN A 5 -15.40 2.04 7.94
C GLN A 5 -15.37 2.46 9.41
N GLY A 6 -14.59 3.50 9.74
CA GLY A 6 -14.41 3.95 11.12
C GLY A 6 -13.36 3.17 11.91
N THR A 7 -12.52 2.37 11.26
CA THR A 7 -11.36 1.74 11.90
C THR A 7 -10.47 2.78 12.61
N LYS A 8 -10.02 2.46 13.83
CA LYS A 8 -9.09 3.29 14.61
C LYS A 8 -7.68 3.33 14.00
N ALA A 9 -7.40 2.47 13.02
CA ALA A 9 -6.13 2.47 12.31
C ALA A 9 -5.87 3.81 11.59
N ILE A 10 -6.92 4.46 11.06
CA ILE A 10 -6.78 5.72 10.31
C ILE A 10 -6.14 6.81 11.19
N SER A 11 -6.69 7.06 12.38
CA SER A 11 -6.17 8.10 13.28
C SER A 11 -4.78 7.78 13.81
N LEU A 12 -4.50 6.49 14.05
CA LEU A 12 -3.15 6.03 14.43
C LEU A 12 -2.14 6.28 13.31
N LEU A 13 -2.43 5.86 12.08
CA LEU A 13 -1.54 6.04 10.92
C LEU A 13 -1.30 7.53 10.62
N ILE A 14 -2.34 8.36 10.73
CA ILE A 14 -2.19 9.83 10.60
C ILE A 14 -1.24 10.37 11.66
N GLY A 15 -1.39 9.95 12.93
CA GLY A 15 -0.52 10.37 14.02
C GLY A 15 0.93 9.97 13.79
N LEU A 16 1.16 8.71 13.39
CA LEU A 16 2.50 8.19 13.07
C LEU A 16 3.12 8.92 11.88
N ALA A 17 2.34 9.17 10.82
CA ALA A 17 2.83 9.91 9.67
C ALA A 17 3.21 11.35 10.04
N LYS A 18 2.41 12.05 10.88
CA LYS A 18 2.75 13.40 11.34
C LYS A 18 3.99 13.42 12.24
N TYR A 19 4.11 12.43 13.12
CA TYR A 19 5.30 12.26 13.94
C TYR A 19 6.55 12.00 13.07
N GLY A 20 6.46 11.08 12.11
CA GLY A 20 7.54 10.77 11.17
C GLY A 20 7.96 11.99 10.36
N LYS A 21 7.03 12.81 9.86
CA LYS A 21 7.33 14.06 9.15
C LYS A 21 8.22 15.02 9.95
N GLN A 22 8.06 15.05 11.28
CA GLN A 22 8.83 15.93 12.16
C GLN A 22 10.17 15.35 12.58
N ASN A 23 10.32 14.02 12.56
CA ASN A 23 11.44 13.32 13.21
C ASN A 23 12.27 12.45 12.25
N CYS A 24 11.83 12.25 11.01
CA CYS A 24 12.45 11.37 10.03
C CYS A 24 12.63 12.08 8.68
N SER A 25 13.69 11.73 7.96
CA SER A 25 13.92 12.26 6.60
C SER A 25 12.98 11.65 5.56
N ILE A 26 12.57 10.39 5.78
CA ILE A 26 11.67 9.62 4.92
C ILE A 26 10.67 8.90 5.83
N VAL A 27 9.41 8.87 5.41
CA VAL A 27 8.34 8.12 6.07
C VAL A 27 7.73 7.18 5.04
N ILE A 28 7.61 5.91 5.41
CA ILE A 28 6.97 4.88 4.59
C ILE A 28 5.67 4.49 5.29
N VAL A 29 4.56 4.57 4.56
CA VAL A 29 3.26 4.07 5.01
C VAL A 29 2.91 2.89 4.10
N GLU A 30 2.81 1.70 4.66
CA GLU A 30 2.54 0.47 3.92
C GLU A 30 1.40 -0.32 4.57
N GLY A 31 0.68 -1.09 3.76
CA GLY A 31 -0.36 -2.00 4.22
C GLY A 31 -1.38 -2.31 3.14
N ILE A 32 -2.40 -3.10 3.50
CA ILE A 32 -3.59 -3.32 2.69
C ILE A 32 -4.58 -2.19 2.99
N LEU A 33 -4.32 -1.02 2.39
CA LEU A 33 -5.03 0.23 2.68
C LEU A 33 -6.12 0.49 1.64
N TYR A 34 -7.31 -0.08 1.86
CA TYR A 34 -8.42 0.08 0.90
C TYR A 34 -8.75 1.54 0.64
N SER A 35 -8.76 1.94 -0.64
CA SER A 35 -8.82 3.35 -1.07
C SER A 35 -10.01 4.12 -0.46
N GLU A 36 -11.16 3.46 -0.40
CA GLU A 36 -12.41 3.96 0.15
C GLU A 36 -12.37 4.13 1.69
N ILE A 37 -11.83 3.13 2.39
CA ILE A 37 -11.80 3.10 3.87
C ILE A 37 -10.76 4.10 4.39
N TYR A 38 -9.58 4.10 3.75
CA TYR A 38 -8.43 4.91 4.14
C TYR A 38 -8.38 6.26 3.43
N ARG A 39 -9.48 6.69 2.81
CA ARG A 39 -9.55 7.94 2.07
C ARG A 39 -9.06 9.15 2.88
N GLU A 40 -9.51 9.25 4.13
CA GLU A 40 -9.11 10.33 5.05
C GLU A 40 -7.58 10.34 5.28
N LEU A 41 -6.97 9.16 5.46
CA LEU A 41 -5.52 9.04 5.60
C LEU A 41 -4.81 9.62 4.35
N PHE A 42 -5.23 9.23 3.16
CA PHE A 42 -4.61 9.70 1.92
C PHE A 42 -4.78 11.21 1.70
N GLU A 43 -5.94 11.78 2.05
CA GLU A 43 -6.17 13.23 1.98
C GLU A 43 -5.26 13.99 2.95
N VAL A 44 -5.10 13.49 4.16
CA VAL A 44 -4.17 14.07 5.15
C VAL A 44 -2.72 13.95 4.67
N LEU A 45 -2.28 12.78 4.18
CA LEU A 45 -0.91 12.61 3.67
C LEU A 45 -0.63 13.57 2.50
N LYS A 46 -1.56 13.72 1.57
CA LYS A 46 -1.44 14.65 0.44
C LYS A 46 -1.29 16.10 0.88
N SER A 47 -1.99 16.51 1.95
CA SER A 47 -1.90 17.89 2.47
C SER A 47 -0.67 18.12 3.34
N GLU A 48 -0.20 17.10 4.05
CA GLU A 48 0.94 17.21 4.95
C GLU A 48 2.28 17.11 4.22
N TYR A 49 2.37 16.36 3.12
CA TYR A 49 3.65 16.08 2.45
C TYR A 49 3.74 16.80 1.10
N LYS A 50 4.74 17.67 0.94
CA LYS A 50 5.03 18.34 -0.34
C LYS A 50 5.49 17.34 -1.41
N ASN A 51 6.32 16.37 -1.02
CA ASN A 51 6.81 15.30 -1.89
C ASN A 51 6.22 13.99 -1.40
N ILE A 52 5.32 13.42 -2.18
CA ILE A 52 4.64 12.15 -1.90
C ILE A 52 4.75 11.26 -3.12
N TYR A 53 5.15 10.01 -2.89
CA TYR A 53 5.29 8.98 -3.92
C TYR A 53 4.42 7.80 -3.49
N ALA A 54 3.54 7.36 -4.36
CA ALA A 54 2.63 6.25 -4.09
C ALA A 54 2.85 5.13 -5.09
N TYR A 55 2.87 3.90 -4.57
CA TYR A 55 3.11 2.69 -5.34
C TYR A 55 2.03 1.68 -5.02
N TYR A 56 1.44 1.06 -6.05
CA TYR A 56 0.38 0.07 -5.90
C TYR A 56 0.81 -1.23 -6.58
N TYR A 57 0.74 -2.35 -5.87
CA TYR A 57 0.96 -3.66 -6.46
C TYR A 57 -0.26 -4.09 -7.29
N ASP A 58 -0.24 -3.80 -8.60
CA ASP A 58 -1.26 -4.24 -9.56
C ASP A 58 -0.90 -5.64 -10.08
N ILE A 59 -0.99 -6.62 -9.19
CA ILE A 59 -0.67 -8.01 -9.46
C ILE A 59 -1.98 -8.77 -9.74
N PRO A 60 -2.07 -9.62 -10.77
CA PRO A 60 -3.27 -10.42 -10.98
C PRO A 60 -3.61 -11.32 -9.77
N PHE A 61 -4.90 -11.50 -9.48
CA PHE A 61 -5.32 -12.37 -8.36
C PHE A 61 -4.73 -13.79 -8.44
N LYS A 62 -4.64 -14.35 -9.66
CA LYS A 62 -4.02 -15.65 -9.90
C LYS A 62 -2.58 -15.72 -9.39
N GLU A 63 -1.79 -14.69 -9.67
CA GLU A 63 -0.41 -14.59 -9.20
C GLU A 63 -0.34 -14.39 -7.68
N THR A 64 -1.29 -13.65 -7.11
CA THR A 64 -1.40 -13.49 -5.66
C THR A 64 -1.65 -14.83 -4.95
N ILE A 65 -2.49 -15.70 -5.52
CA ILE A 65 -2.69 -17.08 -5.01
C ILE A 65 -1.40 -17.90 -5.15
N ALA A 66 -0.73 -17.85 -6.31
CA ALA A 66 0.50 -18.59 -6.52
C ALA A 66 1.58 -18.21 -5.49
N ARG A 67 1.78 -16.91 -5.24
CA ARG A 67 2.70 -16.40 -4.21
C ARG A 67 2.27 -16.74 -2.78
N HIS A 68 0.97 -16.87 -2.50
CA HIS A 68 0.48 -17.26 -1.17
C HIS A 68 0.78 -18.73 -0.87
N GLN A 69 0.68 -19.61 -1.87
CA GLN A 69 0.97 -21.04 -1.71
C GLN A 69 2.40 -21.33 -1.25
N THR A 70 3.34 -20.41 -1.50
CA THR A 70 4.75 -20.55 -1.07
C THR A 70 5.00 -20.02 0.35
N LYS A 71 4.02 -19.38 1.00
CA LYS A 71 4.18 -18.82 2.36
C LYS A 71 3.90 -19.88 3.42
N THR A 72 4.53 -19.73 4.58
CA THR A 72 4.34 -20.64 5.73
C THR A 72 2.90 -20.66 6.25
N ASN A 73 2.18 -19.56 6.09
CA ASN A 73 0.77 -19.42 6.48
C ASN A 73 -0.22 -19.81 5.38
N CYS A 74 0.20 -20.51 4.34
CA CYS A 74 -0.66 -20.87 3.21
C CYS A 74 -1.91 -21.69 3.60
N ASN A 75 -1.86 -22.39 4.74
CA ASN A 75 -2.95 -23.21 5.26
C ASN A 75 -3.88 -22.47 6.24
N GLU A 76 -3.60 -21.20 6.57
CA GLU A 76 -4.46 -20.42 7.49
C GLU A 76 -5.73 -19.89 6.82
N PHE A 77 -5.66 -19.64 5.50
CA PHE A 77 -6.78 -19.18 4.70
C PHE A 77 -6.57 -19.53 3.23
N GLY A 78 -7.67 -19.86 2.56
CA GLY A 78 -7.66 -20.33 1.17
C GLY A 78 -8.09 -19.28 0.15
N GLU A 79 -8.16 -19.72 -1.11
CA GLU A 79 -8.55 -18.87 -2.25
C GLU A 79 -9.88 -18.14 -2.03
N ASN A 80 -10.89 -18.80 -1.44
CA ASN A 80 -12.21 -18.22 -1.19
C ASN A 80 -12.19 -17.04 -0.20
N GLU A 81 -11.25 -17.04 0.74
CA GLU A 81 -11.09 -15.94 1.70
C GLU A 81 -10.28 -14.82 1.07
N MET A 82 -9.18 -15.15 0.39
CA MET A 82 -8.39 -14.18 -0.36
C MET A 82 -9.24 -13.46 -1.41
N LYS A 83 -10.12 -14.16 -2.12
CA LYS A 83 -11.04 -13.57 -3.11
C LYS A 83 -12.03 -12.59 -2.49
N ARG A 84 -12.43 -12.80 -1.23
CA ARG A 84 -13.29 -11.86 -0.48
C ARG A 84 -12.54 -10.59 -0.05
N TRP A 85 -11.23 -10.67 0.12
CA TRP A 85 -10.37 -9.53 0.45
C TRP A 85 -9.70 -8.91 -0.78
N TRP A 86 -9.81 -9.53 -1.94
CA TRP A 86 -9.23 -9.01 -3.16
C TRP A 86 -10.07 -7.86 -3.71
N ARG A 87 -9.43 -6.74 -4.02
CA ARG A 87 -10.02 -5.64 -4.80
C ARG A 87 -9.14 -5.41 -6.01
N GLU A 88 -9.72 -5.56 -7.20
CA GLU A 88 -9.03 -5.27 -8.44
C GLU A 88 -8.90 -3.75 -8.59
N ARG A 89 -7.66 -3.27 -8.81
CA ARG A 89 -7.36 -1.88 -9.15
C ARG A 89 -7.91 -0.86 -8.13
N ASP A 90 -7.65 -1.11 -6.85
CA ASP A 90 -8.07 -0.26 -5.73
C ASP A 90 -7.15 0.97 -5.55
N TYR A 91 -7.01 1.75 -6.61
CA TYR A 91 -6.15 2.94 -6.65
C TYR A 91 -6.67 4.07 -5.75
N ILE A 92 -5.76 4.82 -5.12
CA ILE A 92 -6.03 5.98 -4.26
C ILE A 92 -6.77 7.09 -5.03
N GLY A 93 -6.39 7.34 -6.28
CA GLY A 93 -7.06 8.28 -7.20
C GLY A 93 -6.86 9.78 -6.90
N ILE A 94 -6.39 10.16 -5.70
CA ILE A 94 -6.05 11.56 -5.35
C ILE A 94 -4.56 11.84 -5.29
N ILE A 95 -3.73 10.81 -5.25
CA ILE A 95 -2.27 10.90 -5.31
C ILE A 95 -1.85 10.15 -6.57
N PRO A 96 -0.94 10.69 -7.42
CA PRO A 96 -0.41 9.94 -8.54
C PRO A 96 0.28 8.66 -8.06
N GLU A 97 -0.15 7.52 -8.60
CA GLU A 97 0.34 6.20 -8.23
C GLU A 97 1.12 5.58 -9.38
N ARG A 98 2.21 4.89 -9.06
CA ARG A 98 2.93 4.02 -9.98
C ARG A 98 2.56 2.58 -9.72
N SER A 99 2.05 1.89 -10.75
CA SER A 99 1.73 0.47 -10.65
C SER A 99 3.00 -0.37 -10.67
N ILE A 100 3.08 -1.33 -9.76
CA ILE A 100 4.09 -2.38 -9.70
C ILE A 100 3.39 -3.68 -10.11
N THR A 101 3.75 -4.20 -11.27
CA THR A 101 3.17 -5.43 -11.83
C THR A 101 3.99 -6.66 -11.42
N ASP A 102 3.48 -7.85 -11.76
CA ASP A 102 4.16 -9.13 -11.57
C ASP A 102 5.34 -9.36 -12.52
N GLU A 103 5.48 -8.51 -13.54
CA GLU A 103 6.62 -8.51 -14.47
C GLU A 103 7.89 -7.90 -13.84
N LEU A 104 7.75 -7.08 -12.80
CA LEU A 104 8.87 -6.42 -12.12
C LEU A 104 9.47 -7.31 -11.03
N SER A 105 10.79 -7.42 -11.03
CA SER A 105 11.55 -8.04 -9.94
C SER A 105 11.56 -7.15 -8.69
N LEU A 106 11.88 -7.73 -7.53
CA LEU A 106 12.02 -6.97 -6.29
C LEU A 106 13.11 -5.90 -6.41
N GLU A 107 14.23 -6.24 -7.04
CA GLU A 107 15.36 -5.34 -7.27
C GLU A 107 14.95 -4.16 -8.15
N GLU A 108 14.24 -4.41 -9.25
CA GLU A 108 13.72 -3.36 -10.13
C GLU A 108 12.75 -2.42 -9.39
N VAL A 109 11.87 -2.98 -8.54
CA VAL A 109 10.96 -2.17 -7.71
C VAL A 109 11.73 -1.28 -6.74
N VAL A 110 12.76 -1.82 -6.07
CA VAL A 110 13.60 -1.05 -5.16
C VAL A 110 14.33 0.07 -5.89
N GLU A 111 14.91 -0.21 -7.06
CA GLU A 111 15.61 0.79 -7.88
C GLU A 111 14.68 1.91 -8.35
N ILE A 112 13.45 1.57 -8.75
CA ILE A 112 12.39 2.52 -9.09
C ILE A 112 12.11 3.47 -7.92
N ILE A 113 11.78 2.92 -6.75
CA ILE A 113 11.41 3.71 -5.57
C ILE A 113 12.60 4.58 -5.13
N PHE A 114 13.79 4.00 -5.12
CA PHE A 114 15.01 4.72 -4.76
C PHE A 114 15.28 5.88 -5.70
N SER A 115 15.20 5.67 -7.02
CA SER A 115 15.44 6.70 -8.02
C SER A 115 14.40 7.84 -7.94
N ASP A 116 13.13 7.51 -7.77
CA ASP A 116 12.05 8.49 -7.64
C ASP A 116 12.25 9.39 -6.39
N VAL A 117 12.68 8.80 -5.28
CA VAL A 117 12.88 9.52 -3.99
C VAL A 117 14.18 10.33 -3.97
N MET A 118 15.25 9.84 -4.63
CA MET A 118 16.58 10.45 -4.61
C MET A 118 16.82 11.48 -5.72
N SER A 119 16.01 11.50 -6.77
CA SER A 119 16.11 12.46 -7.91
C SER A 119 15.67 13.89 -7.57
N LYS A 120 15.81 14.30 -6.30
CA LYS A 120 15.52 15.66 -5.83
C LYS A 120 16.61 16.65 -6.19
#